data_AF-A0A5N7B7A5-F1
#
_entry.id   AF-A0A5N7B7A5-F1
#
_cell.length_a   1.000
_cell.length_b   1.000
_cell.length_c   1.000
_cell.angle_alpha   90.00
_cell.angle_beta   90.00
_cell.angle_gamma   90.00
#
_symmetry.space_group_name_H-M   'P 1'
#
loop_
_entity.id
_entity.type
_entity.pdbx_description
1 polymer ?
#
loop_
_entity_poly.entity_id
_entity_poly.type
_entity_poly.pdbx_seq_one_letter_code
_entity_poly.pdbx_strand_id
1 'polypeptide(L)'
;MISINDDYCIGPVFKSIVVSKICLSDLGLALASYSFKHIKLKALIHRGPHFGTKTDHIQGLGAAMKVIPKLASYTTLQRSSRPTLWHGDLHLGHIFVWNRDSSAIVGKIDWQYVSIMPAFMQFGMVKPELPPNFDEMDPDEKTFAIAERNQALLSKCYEGTLVKHHLESYLALTRADSAIRRLFSSTDTTWKDGIVPLCDSLIQISEEWHQVGISEPCPYQIADGDLLKHRLELSQCRDWHELKAYTHELLQSDDDGWVPPQLDFDKVQLRHDELLQLYIQKESEELPEEEAKRLWFYTDRT
;
A
#
# COMPACT_ATOMS: atom_id res chain seq x y z
N MET A 1 -32.02 28.60 3.59
CA MET A 1 -32.61 27.69 4.59
C MET A 1 -33.30 26.58 3.81
N ILE A 2 -32.55 25.53 3.47
CA ILE A 2 -33.07 24.30 2.86
C ILE A 2 -32.67 23.22 3.85
N SER A 3 -33.67 22.66 4.52
CA SER A 3 -33.53 21.49 5.37
C SER A 3 -33.33 20.28 4.46
N ILE A 4 -32.10 19.77 4.36
CA ILE A 4 -31.82 18.48 3.75
C ILE A 4 -31.66 17.48 4.90
N ASN A 5 -32.80 16.94 5.33
CA ASN A 5 -32.86 15.57 5.83
C ASN A 5 -32.93 14.73 4.55
N ASP A 6 -31.97 13.85 4.30
CA ASP A 6 -32.20 12.61 3.55
C ASP A 6 -30.97 11.70 3.63
N ASP A 7 -31.25 10.46 4.01
CA ASP A 7 -30.38 9.30 4.01
C ASP A 7 -29.64 9.18 2.67
N TYR A 8 -28.30 9.16 2.71
CA TYR A 8 -27.48 9.04 1.51
C TYR A 8 -27.66 7.67 0.84
N CYS A 9 -28.42 7.65 -0.25
CA CYS A 9 -28.42 6.57 -1.24
C CYS A 9 -27.12 6.59 -2.05
N ILE A 10 -26.23 5.63 -1.81
CA ILE A 10 -25.15 5.25 -2.72
C ILE A 10 -25.69 4.18 -3.67
N GLY A 11 -25.47 4.37 -4.98
CA GLY A 11 -25.96 3.52 -6.08
C GLY A 11 -25.53 2.04 -6.04
N PRO A 12 -25.98 1.24 -7.03
CA PRO A 12 -26.34 -0.17 -6.86
C PRO A 12 -25.18 -1.19 -6.83
N VAL A 13 -23.99 -0.84 -6.34
CA VAL A 13 -22.87 -1.79 -6.22
C VAL A 13 -22.48 -2.10 -4.77
N PHE A 14 -23.00 -1.36 -3.79
CA PHE A 14 -22.95 -1.78 -2.39
C PHE A 14 -24.36 -1.97 -1.88
N LYS A 15 -24.80 -3.23 -1.77
CA LYS A 15 -26.03 -3.59 -1.04
C LYS A 15 -25.89 -3.07 0.39
N SER A 16 -26.58 -1.97 0.67
CA SER A 16 -27.08 -1.52 1.98
C SER A 16 -26.40 -2.19 3.17
N ILE A 17 -25.18 -1.76 3.51
CA ILE A 17 -24.72 -1.91 4.89
C ILE A 17 -25.30 -0.71 5.62
N VAL A 18 -26.34 -0.94 6.40
CA VAL A 18 -26.75 0.02 7.43
C VAL A 18 -25.52 0.24 8.31
N VAL A 19 -24.89 1.41 8.19
CA VAL A 19 -23.61 1.79 8.84
C VAL A 19 -23.87 2.05 10.33
N SER A 20 -24.34 1.04 11.06
CA SER A 20 -24.64 1.14 12.49
C SER A 20 -23.74 0.29 13.37
N LYS A 21 -22.79 -0.48 12.80
CA LYS A 21 -21.59 -1.06 13.44
C LYS A 21 -20.85 -1.96 12.45
N ILE A 22 -19.86 -1.43 11.70
CA ILE A 22 -18.86 -2.31 11.10
C ILE A 22 -17.91 -2.68 12.25
N CYS A 23 -17.93 -3.95 12.68
CA CYS A 23 -16.93 -4.47 13.60
C CYS A 23 -15.61 -4.62 12.83
N LEU A 24 -14.49 -4.19 13.41
CA LEU A 24 -13.18 -4.28 12.75
C LEU A 24 -12.83 -5.72 12.35
N SER A 25 -13.24 -6.69 13.17
CA SER A 25 -13.08 -8.12 12.86
C SER A 25 -13.84 -8.48 11.58
N ASP A 26 -15.08 -8.05 11.45
CA ASP A 26 -15.92 -8.37 10.28
C ASP A 26 -15.35 -7.75 9.01
N LEU A 27 -14.83 -6.52 9.11
CA LEU A 27 -14.15 -5.88 8.00
C LEU A 27 -12.91 -6.67 7.55
N GLY A 28 -11.98 -6.94 8.47
CA GLY A 28 -10.75 -7.65 8.12
C GLY A 28 -11.03 -9.06 7.59
N LEU A 29 -12.04 -9.76 8.15
CA LEU A 29 -12.50 -11.05 7.62
C LEU A 29 -13.11 -10.91 6.23
N ALA A 30 -13.86 -9.85 5.95
CA ALA A 30 -14.43 -9.60 4.63
C ALA A 30 -13.34 -9.31 3.58
N LEU A 31 -12.34 -8.49 3.91
CA LEU A 31 -11.18 -8.19 3.05
C LEU A 31 -10.41 -9.47 2.71
N ALA A 32 -10.02 -10.25 3.72
CA ALA A 32 -9.32 -11.51 3.52
C ALA A 32 -10.15 -12.54 2.73
N SER A 33 -11.46 -12.63 3.03
CA SER A 33 -12.38 -13.53 2.31
C SER A 33 -12.55 -13.15 0.84
N TYR A 34 -12.51 -11.86 0.52
CA TYR A 34 -12.58 -11.37 -0.86
C TYR A 34 -11.34 -11.84 -1.64
N SER A 35 -10.13 -11.57 -1.14
CA SER A 35 -8.90 -12.04 -1.77
C SER A 35 -8.87 -13.56 -1.88
N PHE A 36 -9.26 -14.27 -0.83
CA PHE A 36 -9.28 -15.73 -0.83
C PHE A 36 -10.16 -16.29 -1.96
N LYS A 37 -11.35 -15.71 -2.18
CA LYS A 37 -12.23 -16.08 -3.30
C LYS A 37 -11.59 -15.71 -4.64
N HIS A 38 -10.98 -14.52 -4.74
CA HIS A 38 -10.32 -14.06 -5.96
C HIS A 38 -9.20 -15.01 -6.39
N ILE A 39 -8.29 -15.37 -5.47
CA ILE A 39 -7.17 -16.31 -5.69
C ILE A 39 -7.67 -17.69 -6.13
N LYS A 40 -8.77 -18.17 -5.53
CA LYS A 40 -9.36 -19.47 -5.90
C LYS A 40 -9.94 -19.46 -7.31
N LEU A 41 -10.65 -18.40 -7.67
CA LEU A 41 -11.43 -18.34 -8.91
C LEU A 41 -10.64 -17.87 -10.13
N LYS A 42 -9.62 -17.02 -9.95
CA LYS A 42 -8.87 -16.42 -11.05
C LYS A 42 -7.46 -16.99 -11.16
N ALA A 43 -6.87 -16.87 -12.35
CA ALA A 43 -5.44 -17.07 -12.52
C ALA A 43 -4.69 -15.93 -11.83
N LEU A 44 -3.52 -16.23 -11.27
CA LEU A 44 -2.62 -15.22 -10.75
C LEU A 44 -1.75 -14.72 -11.90
N ILE A 45 -1.69 -13.40 -12.05
CA ILE A 45 -0.75 -12.76 -12.96
C ILE A 45 0.40 -12.33 -12.07
N HIS A 46 1.54 -13.03 -12.16
CA HIS A 46 2.68 -12.73 -11.33
C HIS A 46 3.24 -11.36 -11.69
N ARG A 47 3.41 -10.49 -10.69
CA ARG A 47 3.99 -9.16 -10.85
C ARG A 47 5.11 -9.01 -9.83
N GLY A 48 6.34 -8.85 -10.32
CA GLY A 48 7.52 -8.75 -9.46
C GLY A 48 7.93 -10.07 -8.78
N PRO A 49 9.03 -10.03 -8.01
CA PRO A 49 9.63 -11.20 -7.40
C PRO A 49 8.78 -11.74 -6.25
N HIS A 50 8.92 -13.04 -5.96
CA HIS A 50 8.29 -13.72 -4.82
C HIS A 50 6.78 -13.52 -4.69
N PHE A 51 6.09 -13.40 -5.82
CA PHE A 51 4.64 -13.18 -5.86
C PHE A 51 3.84 -14.23 -5.07
N GLY A 52 4.37 -15.46 -4.98
CA GLY A 52 3.80 -16.56 -4.23
C GLY A 52 2.85 -17.42 -5.05
N THR A 53 2.80 -18.72 -4.73
CA THR A 53 1.87 -19.68 -5.34
C THR A 53 0.46 -19.50 -4.76
N LYS A 54 -0.57 -20.01 -5.46
CA LYS A 54 -1.95 -20.02 -4.93
C LYS A 54 -2.04 -20.62 -3.52
N THR A 55 -1.23 -21.63 -3.23
CA THR A 55 -1.19 -22.26 -1.92
C THR A 55 -0.65 -21.30 -0.86
N ASP A 56 0.43 -20.58 -1.16
CA ASP A 56 1.03 -19.59 -0.25
C ASP A 56 0.02 -18.49 0.09
N HIS A 57 -0.68 -17.97 -0.95
CA HIS A 57 -1.76 -16.98 -0.78
C HIS A 57 -2.88 -17.49 0.13
N ILE A 58 -3.37 -18.72 -0.13
CA ILE A 58 -4.44 -19.34 0.66
C ILE A 58 -4.02 -19.55 2.11
N GLN A 59 -2.78 -20.00 2.36
CA GLN A 59 -2.25 -20.22 3.69
C GLN A 59 -2.07 -18.90 4.45
N GLY A 60 -1.46 -17.89 3.83
CA GLY A 60 -1.25 -16.57 4.42
C GLY A 60 -2.57 -15.87 4.76
N LEU A 61 -3.54 -15.87 3.84
CA LEU A 61 -4.88 -15.34 4.10
C LEU A 61 -5.61 -16.12 5.21
N GLY A 62 -5.46 -17.45 5.23
CA GLY A 62 -6.00 -18.29 6.30
C GLY A 62 -5.40 -17.97 7.68
N ALA A 63 -4.11 -17.65 7.75
CA ALA A 63 -3.46 -17.18 8.97
C ALA A 63 -3.98 -15.79 9.38
N ALA A 64 -4.08 -14.85 8.43
CA ALA A 64 -4.63 -13.52 8.67
C ALA A 64 -6.07 -13.58 9.23
N MET A 65 -6.92 -14.46 8.70
CA MET A 65 -8.29 -14.67 9.20
C MET A 65 -8.36 -15.20 10.64
N LYS A 66 -7.30 -15.85 11.14
CA LYS A 66 -7.19 -16.27 12.55
C LYS A 66 -6.67 -15.15 13.46
N VAL A 67 -5.73 -14.34 12.96
CA VAL A 67 -5.07 -13.25 13.70
C VAL A 67 -5.97 -12.02 13.84
N ILE A 68 -6.64 -11.61 12.75
CA ILE A 68 -7.49 -10.39 12.70
C ILE A 68 -8.52 -10.33 13.83
N PRO A 69 -9.32 -11.37 14.12
CA PRO A 69 -10.33 -11.29 15.18
C PRO A 69 -9.74 -11.04 16.57
N LYS A 70 -8.53 -11.56 16.83
CA LYS A 70 -7.82 -11.35 18.09
C LYS A 70 -7.32 -9.91 18.18
N LEU A 71 -6.71 -9.38 17.12
CA LEU A 71 -6.28 -7.97 17.06
C LEU A 71 -7.45 -6.99 17.15
N ALA A 72 -8.61 -7.33 16.58
CA ALA A 72 -9.79 -6.49 16.62
C ALA A 72 -10.37 -6.29 18.04
N SER A 73 -10.01 -7.17 18.99
CA SER A 73 -10.35 -7.00 20.40
C SER A 73 -9.44 -6.00 21.13
N TYR A 74 -8.33 -5.57 20.52
CA TYR A 74 -7.35 -4.67 21.12
C TYR A 74 -7.90 -3.23 21.23
N THR A 75 -7.95 -2.71 22.46
CA THR A 75 -8.62 -1.43 22.76
C THR A 75 -8.01 -0.24 22.02
N THR A 76 -6.69 -0.21 21.85
CA THR A 76 -6.01 0.89 21.12
C THR A 76 -6.45 0.91 19.66
N LEU A 77 -6.58 -0.26 19.04
CA LEU A 77 -7.01 -0.39 17.66
C LEU A 77 -8.49 0.01 17.50
N GLN A 78 -9.36 -0.43 18.43
CA GLN A 78 -10.78 -0.07 18.43
C GLN A 78 -11.01 1.45 18.48
N ARG A 79 -10.24 2.18 19.30
CA ARG A 79 -10.33 3.65 19.39
C ARG A 79 -10.02 4.35 18.07
N SER A 80 -9.17 3.75 17.24
CA SER A 80 -8.78 4.28 15.93
C SER A 80 -9.56 3.66 14.76
N SER A 81 -10.57 2.82 15.05
CA SER A 81 -11.35 2.08 14.05
C SER A 81 -12.61 2.80 13.56
N ARG A 82 -12.69 4.12 13.77
CA ARG A 82 -13.86 4.90 13.33
C ARG A 82 -14.06 4.74 11.82
N PRO A 83 -15.26 4.34 11.36
CA PRO A 83 -15.58 4.32 9.94
C PRO A 83 -15.34 5.70 9.34
N THR A 84 -14.46 5.78 8.35
CA THR A 84 -14.03 7.03 7.72
C THR A 84 -14.24 6.90 6.22
N LEU A 85 -14.70 7.97 5.58
CA LEU A 85 -14.84 8.02 4.12
C LEU A 85 -13.46 8.19 3.50
N TRP A 86 -13.11 7.30 2.58
CA TRP A 86 -11.85 7.28 1.86
C TRP A 86 -12.11 7.52 0.39
N HIS A 87 -11.29 8.38 -0.23
CA HIS A 87 -11.41 8.67 -1.66
C HIS A 87 -11.01 7.48 -2.55
N GLY A 88 -10.06 6.66 -2.09
CA GLY A 88 -9.51 5.52 -2.83
C GLY A 88 -8.47 5.90 -3.89
N ASP A 89 -8.55 7.10 -4.45
CA ASP A 89 -7.63 7.54 -5.52
C ASP A 89 -7.43 9.07 -5.55
N LEU A 90 -6.86 9.64 -4.48
CA LEU A 90 -6.71 11.11 -4.35
C LEU A 90 -5.30 11.56 -4.71
N HIS A 91 -4.99 11.63 -6.00
CA HIS A 91 -3.77 12.26 -6.51
C HIS A 91 -4.03 13.73 -6.91
N LEU A 92 -2.97 14.49 -7.21
CA LEU A 92 -3.07 15.93 -7.51
C LEU A 92 -3.96 16.25 -8.72
N GLY A 93 -4.12 15.31 -9.66
CA GLY A 93 -5.03 15.46 -10.80
C GLY A 93 -6.52 15.46 -10.41
N HIS A 94 -6.85 14.94 -9.23
CA HIS A 94 -8.22 14.90 -8.71
C HIS A 94 -8.54 16.04 -7.72
N ILE A 95 -7.62 16.99 -7.54
CA ILE A 95 -7.76 18.13 -6.64
C ILE A 95 -7.82 19.43 -7.45
N PHE A 96 -8.95 20.12 -7.36
CA PHE A 96 -9.07 21.47 -7.90
C PHE A 96 -8.70 22.51 -6.84
N VAL A 97 -7.82 23.43 -7.22
CA VAL A 97 -7.41 24.58 -6.40
C VAL A 97 -7.88 25.88 -7.05
N TRP A 98 -8.04 26.91 -6.23
CA TRP A 98 -8.40 28.23 -6.71
C TRP A 98 -7.28 28.85 -7.54
N ASN A 99 -7.61 29.44 -8.70
CA ASN A 99 -6.59 29.96 -9.62
C ASN A 99 -5.79 31.15 -9.07
N ARG A 100 -6.29 31.85 -8.04
CA ARG A 100 -5.56 32.95 -7.37
C ARG A 100 -4.83 32.51 -6.11
N ASP A 101 -5.12 31.31 -5.62
CA ASP A 101 -4.54 30.77 -4.39
C ASP A 101 -4.51 29.23 -4.46
N SER A 102 -3.34 28.68 -4.76
CA SER A 102 -3.14 27.23 -4.87
C SER A 102 -3.26 26.50 -3.53
N SER A 103 -3.29 27.22 -2.40
CA SER A 103 -3.56 26.63 -1.08
C SER A 103 -5.05 26.40 -0.82
N ALA A 104 -5.93 27.07 -1.57
CA ALA A 104 -7.37 26.95 -1.43
C ALA A 104 -7.91 25.82 -2.32
N ILE A 105 -8.20 24.67 -1.72
CA ILE A 105 -8.88 23.55 -2.40
C ILE A 105 -10.35 23.93 -2.62
N VAL A 106 -10.80 23.94 -3.87
CA VAL A 106 -12.18 24.27 -4.27
C VAL A 106 -13.00 23.06 -4.71
N GLY A 107 -12.36 21.91 -4.95
CA GLY A 107 -13.05 20.70 -5.34
C GLY A 107 -12.19 19.44 -5.25
N LYS A 108 -12.86 18.30 -5.05
CA LYS A 108 -12.30 16.96 -5.15
C LYS A 108 -13.22 16.14 -6.06
N ILE A 109 -12.66 15.50 -7.08
CA ILE A 109 -13.40 14.74 -8.08
C ILE A 109 -12.94 13.29 -8.10
N ASP A 110 -13.60 12.48 -8.93
CA ASP A 110 -13.30 11.07 -9.13
C ASP A 110 -13.49 10.18 -7.89
N TRP A 111 -14.72 10.22 -7.37
CA TRP A 111 -15.14 9.42 -6.21
C TRP A 111 -15.45 7.95 -6.55
N GLN A 112 -15.04 7.43 -7.72
CA GLN A 112 -15.40 6.08 -8.17
C GLN A 112 -14.81 4.95 -7.31
N TYR A 113 -13.72 5.23 -6.61
CA TYR A 113 -13.05 4.31 -5.68
C TYR A 113 -13.35 4.61 -4.20
N VAL A 114 -14.42 5.39 -3.95
CA VAL A 114 -14.80 5.75 -2.58
C VAL A 114 -15.12 4.51 -1.74
N SER A 115 -14.61 4.48 -0.51
CA SER A 115 -14.86 3.38 0.43
C SER A 115 -15.03 3.90 1.86
N ILE A 116 -15.60 3.06 2.73
CA ILE A 116 -15.68 3.35 4.16
C ILE A 116 -14.72 2.39 4.87
N MET A 117 -13.63 2.94 5.40
CA MET A 117 -12.55 2.17 6.03
C MET A 117 -12.13 2.80 7.39
N PRO A 118 -11.56 2.00 8.31
CA PRO A 118 -11.02 2.49 9.57
C PRO A 118 -9.99 3.61 9.38
N ALA A 119 -10.06 4.67 10.17
CA ALA A 119 -9.11 5.79 10.08
C ALA A 119 -7.64 5.35 10.20
N PHE A 120 -7.35 4.36 11.04
CA PHE A 120 -5.98 3.90 11.26
C PHE A 120 -5.31 3.26 10.05
N MET A 121 -6.10 2.78 9.08
CA MET A 121 -5.55 2.17 7.88
C MET A 121 -4.97 3.24 6.93
N GLN A 122 -5.28 4.52 7.14
CA GLN A 122 -4.75 5.60 6.30
C GLN A 122 -3.22 5.62 6.35
N PHE A 123 -2.63 6.18 5.29
CA PHE A 123 -1.21 6.10 4.95
C PHE A 123 -0.24 6.10 6.15
N GLY A 124 0.78 5.25 6.02
CA GLY A 124 1.91 5.15 6.94
C GLY A 124 2.70 6.45 7.03
N MET A 125 3.39 6.63 8.14
CA MET A 125 4.33 7.75 8.32
C MET A 125 5.73 7.29 7.95
N VAL A 126 6.41 8.07 7.12
CA VAL A 126 7.80 7.83 6.72
C VAL A 126 8.68 8.89 7.38
N LYS A 127 9.83 8.45 7.90
CA LYS A 127 10.79 9.35 8.52
C LYS A 127 11.57 10.08 7.42
N PRO A 128 11.69 11.43 7.47
CA PRO A 128 12.36 12.19 6.43
C PRO A 128 13.89 12.12 6.60
N GLU A 129 14.49 11.03 6.14
CA GLU A 129 15.94 10.80 6.18
C GLU A 129 16.49 10.49 4.80
N LEU A 130 17.72 10.93 4.55
CA LEU A 130 18.48 10.45 3.41
C LEU A 130 19.02 9.06 3.72
N PRO A 131 19.21 8.22 2.69
CA PRO A 131 19.80 6.91 2.88
C PRO A 131 21.26 7.03 3.36
N PRO A 132 21.78 6.08 4.17
CA PRO A 132 23.13 6.17 4.72
C PRO A 132 24.25 6.27 3.67
N ASN A 133 24.04 5.71 2.48
CA ASN A 133 24.97 5.73 1.35
C ASN A 133 24.75 6.91 0.39
N PHE A 134 24.01 7.95 0.80
CA PHE A 134 23.67 9.09 -0.07
C PHE A 134 24.89 9.74 -0.72
N ASP A 135 26.03 9.85 -0.03
CA ASP A 135 27.22 10.50 -0.59
C ASP A 135 27.86 9.69 -1.74
N GLU A 136 27.64 8.38 -1.76
CA GLU A 136 28.18 7.43 -2.74
C GLU A 136 27.30 7.30 -4.00
N MET A 137 26.04 7.76 -3.93
CA MET A 137 25.07 7.71 -5.02
C MET A 137 25.44 8.62 -6.20
N ASP A 138 24.98 8.24 -7.39
CA ASP A 138 25.09 9.05 -8.60
C ASP A 138 24.14 10.28 -8.58
N PRO A 139 24.27 11.24 -9.52
CA PRO A 139 23.44 12.45 -9.51
C PRO A 139 21.93 12.22 -9.62
N ASP A 140 21.49 11.22 -10.39
CA ASP A 140 20.08 10.90 -10.59
C ASP A 140 19.52 10.19 -9.35
N GLU A 141 20.28 9.25 -8.78
CA GLU A 141 19.96 8.58 -7.51
C GLU A 141 19.86 9.57 -6.34
N LYS A 142 20.79 10.54 -6.26
CA LYS A 142 20.74 11.62 -5.26
C LYS A 142 19.48 12.47 -5.43
N THR A 143 19.09 12.76 -6.67
CA THR A 143 17.89 13.53 -6.96
C THR A 143 16.64 12.80 -6.48
N PHE A 144 16.55 11.49 -6.75
CA PHE A 144 15.45 10.64 -6.26
C PHE A 144 15.43 10.57 -4.72
N ALA A 145 16.56 10.32 -4.06
CA ALA A 145 16.65 10.28 -2.61
C ALA A 145 16.22 11.61 -1.94
N ILE A 146 16.53 12.74 -2.58
CA ILE A 146 16.04 14.06 -2.13
C ILE A 146 14.53 14.19 -2.32
N ALA A 147 13.98 13.72 -3.45
CA ALA A 147 12.55 13.75 -3.71
C ALA A 147 11.76 12.92 -2.68
N GLU A 148 12.18 11.68 -2.42
CA GLU A 148 11.64 10.79 -1.38
C GLU A 148 11.66 11.46 0.01
N ARG A 149 12.82 12.02 0.39
CA ARG A 149 12.95 12.75 1.67
C ARG A 149 11.99 13.94 1.73
N ASN A 150 11.82 14.70 0.66
CA ASN A 150 10.92 15.84 0.61
C ASN A 150 9.44 15.40 0.76
N GLN A 151 9.03 14.29 0.14
CA GLN A 151 7.70 13.69 0.34
C GLN A 151 7.47 13.25 1.79
N ALA A 152 8.48 12.59 2.39
CA ALA A 152 8.43 12.22 3.80
C ALA A 152 8.36 13.46 4.72
N LEU A 153 9.05 14.55 4.35
CA LEU A 153 9.02 15.81 5.10
C LEU A 153 7.63 16.46 5.03
N LEU A 154 7.00 16.47 3.85
CA LEU A 154 5.61 16.94 3.70
C LEU A 154 4.64 16.12 4.56
N SER A 155 4.81 14.79 4.58
CA SER A 155 4.04 13.90 5.44
C SER A 155 4.23 14.23 6.93
N LYS A 156 5.44 14.57 7.35
CA LYS A 156 5.75 14.99 8.73
C LYS A 156 5.15 16.36 9.07
N CYS A 157 5.15 17.31 8.12
CA CYS A 157 4.47 18.59 8.29
C CYS A 157 2.95 18.43 8.42
N TYR A 158 2.36 17.51 7.64
CA TYR A 158 0.95 17.15 7.77
C TYR A 158 0.64 16.57 9.15
N GLU A 159 1.49 15.67 9.66
CA GLU A 159 1.38 15.16 11.03
C GLU A 159 1.38 16.28 12.07
N GLY A 160 2.33 17.22 12.00
CA GLY A 160 2.39 18.37 12.92
C GLY A 160 1.14 19.23 12.86
N THR A 161 0.56 19.38 11.67
CA THR A 161 -0.71 20.09 11.46
C THR A 161 -1.89 19.34 12.10
N LEU A 162 -1.93 18.01 11.98
CA LEU A 162 -2.96 17.18 12.61
C LEU A 162 -2.90 17.25 14.14
N VAL A 163 -1.71 17.25 14.74
CA VAL A 163 -1.56 17.43 16.21
C VAL A 163 -2.24 18.73 16.66
N LYS A 164 -2.05 19.80 15.88
CA LYS A 164 -2.56 21.15 16.22
C LYS A 164 -4.05 21.29 15.95
N HIS A 165 -4.57 20.70 14.88
CA HIS A 165 -5.92 20.99 14.37
C HIS A 165 -6.90 19.83 14.44
N HIS A 166 -6.44 18.58 14.53
CA HIS A 166 -7.31 17.40 14.52
C HIS A 166 -6.68 16.18 15.22
N LEU A 167 -6.58 16.26 16.56
CA LEU A 167 -5.91 15.28 17.41
C LEU A 167 -6.40 13.85 17.18
N GLU A 168 -7.69 13.63 16.94
CA GLU A 168 -8.23 12.29 16.71
C GLU A 168 -7.61 11.59 15.48
N SER A 169 -7.44 12.33 14.38
CA SER A 169 -6.79 11.77 13.17
C SER A 169 -5.31 11.52 13.40
N TYR A 170 -4.64 12.43 14.12
CA TYR A 170 -3.25 12.21 14.52
C TYR A 170 -3.11 10.90 15.30
N LEU A 171 -3.97 10.68 16.31
CA LEU A 171 -3.93 9.46 17.11
C LEU A 171 -4.26 8.21 16.28
N ALA A 172 -5.19 8.31 15.33
CA ALA A 172 -5.51 7.20 14.44
C ALA A 172 -4.30 6.76 13.58
N LEU A 173 -3.54 7.72 13.04
CA LEU A 173 -2.39 7.44 12.17
C LEU A 173 -1.14 6.98 12.94
N THR A 174 -0.97 7.44 14.18
CA THR A 174 0.27 7.24 14.97
C THR A 174 0.20 6.12 15.98
N ARG A 175 -0.99 5.83 16.55
CA ARG A 175 -1.13 4.81 17.61
C ARG A 175 -1.37 3.41 17.09
N ALA A 176 -1.86 3.27 15.86
CA ALA A 176 -2.00 1.95 15.27
C ALA A 176 -0.62 1.46 14.84
N ASP A 177 -0.28 0.27 15.32
CA ASP A 177 0.94 -0.40 14.94
C ASP A 177 1.04 -0.53 13.41
N SER A 178 2.27 -0.36 12.91
CA SER A 178 2.51 -0.32 11.48
C SER A 178 2.29 -1.69 10.81
N ALA A 179 2.63 -2.78 11.50
CA ALA A 179 2.41 -4.14 11.01
C ALA A 179 0.92 -4.49 11.05
N ILE A 180 0.18 -4.08 12.10
CA ILE A 180 -1.29 -4.24 12.13
C ILE A 180 -1.93 -3.49 10.95
N ARG A 181 -1.55 -2.23 10.71
CA ARG A 181 -2.07 -1.48 9.55
C ARG A 181 -1.77 -2.19 8.22
N ARG A 182 -0.52 -2.61 8.00
CA ARG A 182 -0.12 -3.34 6.79
C ARG A 182 -0.84 -4.69 6.66
N LEU A 183 -1.13 -5.39 7.76
CA LEU A 183 -1.93 -6.62 7.75
C LEU A 183 -3.29 -6.35 7.12
N PHE A 184 -4.03 -5.34 7.60
CA PHE A 184 -5.34 -5.03 7.04
C PHE A 184 -5.24 -4.58 5.57
N SER A 185 -4.28 -3.70 5.25
CA SER A 185 -4.11 -3.18 3.89
C SER A 185 -3.58 -4.19 2.86
N SER A 186 -2.94 -5.28 3.29
CA SER A 186 -2.44 -6.32 2.38
C SER A 186 -3.44 -7.45 2.17
N THR A 187 -4.39 -7.64 3.09
CA THR A 187 -5.35 -8.76 3.00
C THR A 187 -6.27 -8.70 1.80
N ASP A 188 -6.59 -7.53 1.26
CA ASP A 188 -7.42 -7.34 0.06
C ASP A 188 -6.63 -7.23 -1.25
N THR A 189 -5.30 -7.14 -1.17
CA THR A 189 -4.43 -6.89 -2.34
C THR A 189 -3.40 -7.99 -2.62
N THR A 190 -3.38 -9.12 -1.90
CA THR A 190 -2.37 -10.16 -2.17
C THR A 190 -2.36 -10.66 -3.62
N TRP A 191 -3.52 -10.68 -4.28
CA TRP A 191 -3.65 -11.06 -5.70
C TRP A 191 -3.06 -10.03 -6.68
N LYS A 192 -2.76 -8.82 -6.21
CA LYS A 192 -2.14 -7.73 -6.97
C LYS A 192 -0.68 -7.53 -6.58
N ASP A 193 -0.40 -7.50 -5.28
CA ASP A 193 0.89 -7.08 -4.71
C ASP A 193 1.79 -8.26 -4.27
N GLY A 194 1.30 -9.49 -4.45
CA GLY A 194 1.98 -10.70 -4.00
C GLY A 194 1.75 -11.02 -2.52
N ILE A 195 2.27 -12.16 -2.08
CA ILE A 195 2.04 -12.68 -0.72
C ILE A 195 2.97 -12.07 0.34
N VAL A 196 4.14 -11.57 -0.08
CA VAL A 196 5.22 -11.13 0.82
C VAL A 196 4.77 -10.04 1.81
N PRO A 197 4.03 -8.98 1.41
CA PRO A 197 3.60 -7.95 2.38
C PRO A 197 2.69 -8.48 3.49
N LEU A 198 1.83 -9.45 3.15
CA LEU A 198 0.95 -10.08 4.13
C LEU A 198 1.75 -10.95 5.11
N CYS A 199 2.70 -11.75 4.60
CA CYS A 199 3.58 -12.56 5.42
C CYS A 199 4.43 -11.71 6.36
N ASP A 200 5.05 -10.63 5.86
CA ASP A 200 5.86 -9.71 6.66
C ASP A 200 5.05 -9.11 7.82
N SER A 201 3.82 -8.70 7.53
CA SER A 201 2.90 -8.18 8.55
C SER A 201 2.57 -9.23 9.62
N LEU A 202 2.28 -10.48 9.22
CA LEU A 202 1.99 -11.57 10.15
C LEU A 202 3.20 -11.94 11.02
N ILE A 203 4.40 -11.94 10.45
CA ILE A 203 5.65 -12.24 11.15
C ILE A 203 5.94 -11.18 12.21
N GLN A 204 5.92 -9.89 11.83
CA GLN A 204 6.17 -8.80 12.78
C GLN A 204 5.14 -8.79 13.93
N ILE A 205 3.86 -9.02 13.62
CA ILE A 205 2.80 -9.14 14.63
C ILE A 205 3.05 -10.33 15.56
N SER A 206 3.56 -11.44 15.03
CA SER A 206 3.89 -12.62 15.84
C SER A 206 5.07 -12.36 16.77
N GLU A 207 6.13 -11.70 16.30
CA GLU A 207 7.31 -11.34 17.11
C GLU A 207 6.93 -10.37 18.24
N GLU A 208 6.04 -9.41 17.97
CA GLU A 208 5.60 -8.38 18.92
C GLU A 208 4.31 -8.73 19.68
N TRP A 209 3.80 -9.96 19.53
CA TRP A 209 2.47 -10.35 20.03
C TRP A 209 2.25 -10.06 21.52
N HIS A 210 3.28 -10.26 22.33
CA HIS A 210 3.28 -10.00 23.78
C HIS A 210 3.05 -8.51 24.13
N GLN A 211 3.37 -7.59 23.23
CA GLN A 211 3.19 -6.15 23.41
C GLN A 211 1.76 -5.69 23.11
N VAL A 212 1.00 -6.48 22.35
CA VAL A 212 -0.39 -6.18 21.97
C VAL A 212 -1.37 -6.34 23.15
N GLY A 213 -0.90 -6.83 24.30
CA GLY A 213 -1.72 -6.96 25.52
C GLY A 213 -2.78 -8.06 25.42
N ILE A 214 -2.62 -9.00 24.49
CA ILE A 214 -3.48 -10.17 24.31
C ILE A 214 -2.84 -11.35 25.07
N SER A 215 -3.58 -11.95 26.00
CA SER A 215 -3.08 -13.04 26.85
C SER A 215 -3.00 -14.39 26.14
N GLU A 216 -3.82 -14.59 25.10
CA GLU A 216 -3.79 -15.82 24.30
C GLU A 216 -2.54 -15.87 23.42
N PRO A 217 -2.01 -17.07 23.09
CA PRO A 217 -0.88 -17.20 22.19
C PRO A 217 -1.22 -16.72 20.76
N CYS A 218 -0.22 -16.23 20.04
CA CYS A 218 -0.37 -15.83 18.63
C CYS A 218 -0.86 -17.03 17.80
N PRO A 219 -1.96 -16.89 17.02
CA PRO A 219 -2.44 -17.95 16.13
C PRO A 219 -1.51 -18.28 14.95
N TYR A 220 -0.55 -17.40 14.67
CA TYR A 220 0.46 -17.55 13.63
C TYR A 220 1.82 -17.71 14.28
N GLN A 221 2.57 -18.72 13.86
CA GLN A 221 3.93 -18.97 14.27
C GLN A 221 4.70 -19.40 13.03
N ILE A 222 5.94 -18.92 12.91
CA ILE A 222 6.83 -19.23 11.79
C ILE A 222 8.08 -19.91 12.34
N ALA A 223 8.61 -20.87 11.60
CA ALA A 223 9.85 -21.56 11.97
C ALA A 223 11.08 -20.70 11.60
N ASP A 224 12.19 -20.88 12.32
CA ASP A 224 13.42 -20.08 12.11
C ASP A 224 13.99 -20.19 10.69
N GLY A 225 13.90 -21.37 10.07
CA GLY A 225 14.33 -21.58 8.68
C GLY A 225 13.49 -20.77 7.68
N ASP A 226 12.19 -20.66 7.93
CA ASP A 226 11.27 -19.90 7.09
C ASP A 226 11.44 -18.39 7.30
N LEU A 227 11.84 -17.94 8.49
CA LEU A 227 12.17 -16.54 8.79
C LEU A 227 13.34 -16.02 7.95
N LEU A 228 14.44 -16.79 7.86
CA LEU A 228 15.60 -16.39 7.05
C LEU A 228 15.24 -16.30 5.57
N LYS A 229 14.49 -17.28 5.07
CA LYS A 229 13.97 -17.27 3.70
C LYS A 229 13.11 -16.03 3.45
N HIS A 230 12.15 -15.75 4.33
CA HIS A 230 11.26 -14.61 4.20
C HIS A 230 12.02 -13.28 4.20
N ARG A 231 13.07 -13.12 5.02
CA ARG A 231 13.89 -11.89 5.03
C ARG A 231 14.58 -11.64 3.69
N LEU A 232 15.05 -12.70 3.02
CA LEU A 232 15.63 -12.59 1.69
C LEU A 232 14.57 -12.20 0.66
N GLU A 233 13.41 -12.87 0.67
CA GLU A 233 12.29 -12.56 -0.23
C GLU A 233 11.82 -11.12 -0.07
N LEU A 234 11.68 -10.66 1.18
CA LEU A 234 11.30 -9.29 1.52
C LEU A 234 12.32 -8.26 1.02
N SER A 235 13.63 -8.56 1.13
CA SER A 235 14.68 -7.69 0.60
C SER A 235 14.53 -7.53 -0.91
N GLN A 236 14.42 -8.65 -1.64
CA GLN A 236 14.30 -8.63 -3.10
C GLN A 236 13.00 -7.93 -3.57
N CYS A 237 11.89 -8.09 -2.84
CA CYS A 237 10.67 -7.34 -3.10
C CYS A 237 10.82 -5.83 -2.84
N ARG A 238 11.61 -5.42 -1.83
CA ARG A 238 11.87 -4.00 -1.56
C ARG A 238 12.73 -3.38 -2.64
N ASP A 239 13.82 -4.05 -3.02
CA ASP A 239 14.72 -3.62 -4.10
C ASP A 239 13.94 -3.44 -5.42
N TRP A 240 13.02 -4.37 -5.71
CA TRP A 240 12.14 -4.29 -6.87
C TRP A 240 11.18 -3.09 -6.82
N HIS A 241 10.55 -2.82 -5.68
CA HIS A 241 9.67 -1.65 -5.52
C HIS A 241 10.43 -0.33 -5.61
N GLU A 242 11.66 -0.28 -5.08
CA GLU A 242 12.53 0.89 -5.17
C GLU A 242 12.95 1.15 -6.62
N LEU A 243 13.37 0.13 -7.36
CA LEU A 243 13.66 0.22 -8.80
C LEU A 243 12.45 0.75 -9.58
N LYS A 244 11.26 0.23 -9.28
CA LYS A 244 10.01 0.69 -9.90
C LYS A 244 9.72 2.16 -9.60
N ALA A 245 9.79 2.56 -8.33
CA ALA A 245 9.56 3.94 -7.91
C ALA A 245 10.58 4.91 -8.55
N TYR A 246 11.85 4.52 -8.58
CA TYR A 246 12.90 5.30 -9.22
C TYR A 246 12.65 5.45 -10.73
N THR A 247 12.26 4.36 -11.40
CA THR A 247 11.92 4.39 -12.83
C THR A 247 10.72 5.29 -13.12
N HIS A 248 9.68 5.25 -12.27
CA HIS A 248 8.53 6.14 -12.37
C HIS A 248 8.93 7.62 -12.27
N GLU A 249 9.82 7.96 -11.34
CA GLU A 249 10.33 9.33 -11.20
C GLU A 249 11.13 9.77 -12.44
N LEU A 250 12.03 8.91 -12.95
CA LEU A 250 12.84 9.20 -14.13
C LEU A 250 12.00 9.41 -15.40
N LEU A 251 10.93 8.63 -15.56
CA LEU A 251 10.03 8.68 -16.71
C LEU A 251 8.86 9.66 -16.52
N GLN A 252 8.63 10.16 -15.30
CA GLN A 252 7.42 10.86 -14.89
C GLN A 252 6.16 10.08 -15.27
N SER A 253 6.16 8.80 -14.92
CA SER A 253 5.13 7.82 -15.27
C SER A 253 4.50 7.18 -14.02
N ASP A 254 3.46 6.38 -14.20
CA ASP A 254 2.77 5.67 -13.12
C ASP A 254 2.68 4.14 -13.36
N ASP A 255 1.94 3.44 -12.49
CA ASP A 255 1.72 1.98 -12.53
C ASP A 255 1.09 1.49 -13.86
N ASP A 256 0.37 2.36 -14.56
CA ASP A 256 -0.30 2.05 -15.82
C ASP A 256 0.50 2.50 -17.05
N GLY A 257 1.67 3.11 -16.84
CA GLY A 257 2.49 3.66 -17.91
C GLY A 257 1.96 4.97 -18.46
N TRP A 258 1.08 5.66 -17.72
CA TRP A 258 0.57 6.96 -18.14
C TRP A 258 1.66 8.02 -18.01
N VAL A 259 1.78 8.86 -19.04
CA VAL A 259 2.76 9.95 -19.12
C VAL A 259 2.03 11.27 -19.36
N PRO A 260 2.39 12.37 -18.68
CA PRO A 260 1.79 13.68 -18.92
C PRO A 260 1.89 14.12 -20.39
N PRO A 261 0.82 14.72 -20.96
CA PRO A 261 0.79 15.12 -22.36
C PRO A 261 1.76 16.27 -22.70
N GLN A 262 2.38 16.90 -21.70
CA GLN A 262 3.41 17.92 -21.87
C GLN A 262 4.78 17.32 -22.20
N LEU A 263 4.98 16.03 -21.96
CA LEU A 263 6.21 15.33 -22.28
C LEU A 263 6.18 14.77 -23.70
N ASP A 264 7.36 14.64 -24.27
CA ASP A 264 7.57 14.04 -25.58
C ASP A 264 7.54 12.51 -25.42
N PHE A 265 6.42 11.88 -25.78
CA PHE A 265 6.19 10.45 -25.55
C PHE A 265 7.26 9.58 -26.19
N ASP A 266 7.71 9.90 -27.41
CA ASP A 266 8.72 9.12 -28.12
C ASP A 266 10.06 9.13 -27.36
N LYS A 267 10.40 10.25 -26.69
CA LYS A 267 11.59 10.33 -25.83
C LYS A 267 11.44 9.56 -24.54
N VAL A 268 10.25 9.59 -23.93
CA VAL A 268 9.98 8.81 -22.71
C VAL A 268 10.04 7.31 -23.02
N GLN A 269 9.49 6.89 -24.17
CA GLN A 269 9.58 5.52 -24.64
C GLN A 269 11.03 5.09 -24.91
N LEU A 270 11.83 5.94 -25.58
CA LEU A 270 13.25 5.63 -25.79
C LEU A 270 14.00 5.44 -24.46
N ARG A 271 13.77 6.34 -23.48
CA ARG A 271 14.40 6.23 -22.15
C ARG A 271 13.91 5.00 -21.38
N HIS A 272 12.63 4.65 -21.50
CA HIS A 272 12.10 3.40 -20.96
C HIS A 272 12.83 2.19 -21.53
N ASP A 273 13.01 2.13 -22.84
CA ASP A 273 13.66 1.01 -23.51
C ASP A 273 15.13 0.87 -23.07
N GLU A 274 15.84 2.00 -22.89
CA GLU A 274 17.19 2.03 -22.32
C GLU A 274 17.23 1.44 -20.90
N LEU A 275 16.31 1.87 -20.02
CA LEU A 275 16.23 1.38 -18.63
C LEU A 275 15.90 -0.12 -18.58
N LEU A 276 14.98 -0.59 -19.44
CA LEU A 276 14.64 -2.00 -19.55
C LEU A 276 15.84 -2.84 -20.00
N GLN A 277 16.62 -2.37 -20.98
CA GLN A 277 17.82 -3.06 -21.43
C GLN A 277 18.90 -3.13 -20.33
N LEU A 278 19.10 -2.05 -19.56
CA LEU A 278 20.01 -2.05 -18.41
C LEU A 278 19.56 -3.04 -17.34
N TYR A 279 18.26 -3.08 -17.04
CA TYR A 279 17.69 -4.04 -16.10
C TYR A 279 17.91 -5.49 -16.57
N ILE A 280 17.57 -5.81 -17.82
CA ILE A 280 17.77 -7.14 -18.39
C ILE A 280 19.25 -7.55 -18.33
N GLN A 281 20.17 -6.66 -18.68
CA GLN A 281 21.60 -6.95 -18.63
C GLN A 281 22.05 -7.30 -17.21
N LYS A 282 21.61 -6.54 -16.20
CA LYS A 282 21.92 -6.78 -14.79
C LYS A 282 21.33 -8.12 -14.30
N GLU A 283 20.06 -8.38 -14.59
CA GLU A 283 19.39 -9.60 -14.14
C GLU A 283 19.86 -10.86 -14.88
N SER A 284 20.38 -10.72 -16.10
CA SER A 284 20.86 -11.84 -16.92
C SER A 284 22.04 -12.60 -16.30
N GLU A 285 22.69 -12.03 -15.27
CA GLU A 285 23.71 -12.69 -14.46
C GLU A 285 23.13 -13.86 -13.63
N GLU A 286 21.85 -13.76 -13.24
CA GLU A 286 21.19 -14.72 -12.34
C GLU A 286 19.96 -15.39 -12.97
N LEU A 287 19.27 -14.72 -13.90
CA LEU A 287 17.99 -15.13 -14.46
C LEU A 287 18.04 -15.21 -15.99
N PRO A 288 17.29 -16.14 -16.62
CA PRO A 288 17.05 -16.08 -18.06
C PRO A 288 16.37 -14.76 -18.45
N GLU A 289 16.76 -14.18 -19.59
CA GLU A 289 16.23 -12.91 -20.10
C GLU A 289 14.69 -12.85 -20.13
N GLU A 290 14.04 -13.95 -20.51
CA GLU A 290 12.57 -14.02 -20.56
C GLU A 290 11.91 -13.94 -19.17
N GLU A 291 12.58 -14.43 -18.14
CA GLU A 291 12.09 -14.31 -16.76
C GLU A 291 12.36 -12.90 -16.22
N ALA A 292 13.53 -12.31 -16.52
CA ALA A 292 13.80 -10.92 -16.19
C ALA A 292 12.74 -9.98 -16.80
N LYS A 293 12.42 -10.13 -18.09
CA LYS A 293 11.36 -9.36 -18.76
C LYS A 293 9.99 -9.48 -18.06
N ARG A 294 9.65 -10.66 -17.53
CA ARG A 294 8.39 -10.86 -16.79
C ARG A 294 8.35 -10.15 -15.44
N LEU A 295 9.51 -9.94 -14.84
CA LEU A 295 9.63 -9.22 -13.58
C LEU A 295 9.61 -7.70 -13.78
N TRP A 296 9.76 -7.19 -15.01
CA TRP A 296 9.60 -5.77 -15.29
C TRP A 296 8.17 -5.28 -14.99
N PHE A 297 8.05 -4.09 -14.43
CA PHE A 297 6.78 -3.56 -13.93
C PHE A 297 5.82 -3.08 -15.03
N TYR A 298 6.33 -2.73 -16.22
CA TYR A 298 5.50 -2.44 -17.39
C TYR A 298 5.26 -3.71 -18.20
N THR A 299 4.04 -4.22 -18.12
CA THR A 299 3.60 -5.39 -18.89
C THR A 299 2.70 -4.94 -20.03
N ASP A 300 2.98 -5.41 -21.26
CA ASP A 300 2.06 -5.23 -22.38
C ASP A 300 0.68 -5.79 -22.02
N ARG A 301 -0.34 -4.94 -22.07
CA ARG A 301 -1.73 -5.37 -21.93
C ARG A 301 -2.09 -6.16 -23.19
N THR A 302 -2.07 -7.48 -23.08
CA THR A 302 -2.58 -8.41 -24.11
C THR A 302 -4.09 -8.46 -24.12
#